data_AF-A0A957ZG45-F1
#
_entry.id   AF-A0A957ZG45-F1
#
_cell.length_a   1.000
_cell.length_b   1.000
_cell.length_c   1.000
_cell.angle_alpha   90.00
_cell.angle_beta   90.00
_cell.angle_gamma   90.00
#
_symmetry.space_group_name_H-M   'P 1'
#
loop_
_entity.id
_entity.type
_entity.pdbx_description
1 polymer ?
#
loop_
_entity_poly.entity_id
_entity_poly.type
_entity_poly.pdbx_seq_one_letter_code
_entity_poly.pdbx_strand_id
1 'polypeptide(L)'
;WEYTNEQGDNVLHFGMGRVLSGKFPQRNYFGPQIGVIPGIEYDCLASAAWVDGQTFNLEVYITDIHLGGLRISFAFKGEEIGIFMTKQAEWFLDEYNGFAGGTRL
;
A
#
# COMPACT_ATOMS: atom_id res chain seq x y z
N TRP A 1 2.78 -8.58 3.92
CA TRP A 1 3.32 -7.58 4.85
C TRP A 1 2.26 -7.34 5.90
N GLU A 2 2.65 -7.32 7.17
CA GLU A 2 1.74 -7.22 8.32
C GLU A 2 2.13 -6.02 9.17
N TYR A 3 1.17 -5.21 9.59
CA TYR A 3 1.39 -4.06 10.48
C TYR A 3 0.14 -3.75 11.30
N THR A 4 0.32 -3.10 12.44
CA THR A 4 -0.78 -2.62 13.29
C THR A 4 -0.79 -1.09 13.28
N ASN A 5 -1.96 -0.49 13.08
CA ASN A 5 -2.18 0.94 13.25
C ASN A 5 -3.48 1.18 14.05
N GLU A 6 -3.99 2.41 14.10
CA GLU A 6 -5.24 2.74 14.80
C GLU A 6 -6.48 2.00 14.26
N GLN A 7 -6.38 1.35 13.09
CA GLN A 7 -7.43 0.54 12.48
C GLN A 7 -7.27 -0.97 12.76
N GLY A 8 -6.30 -1.35 13.59
CA GLY A 8 -6.00 -2.73 13.96
C GLY A 8 -4.94 -3.37 13.08
N ASP A 9 -5.02 -4.69 12.97
CA ASP A 9 -4.05 -5.49 12.22
C ASP A 9 -4.39 -5.49 10.72
N ASN A 10 -3.37 -5.19 9.93
CA ASN A 10 -3.45 -5.00 8.50
C ASN A 10 -2.48 -5.94 7.81
N VAL A 11 -2.99 -6.69 6.83
CA VAL A 11 -2.19 -7.64 6.05
C VAL A 11 -2.39 -7.35 4.57
N LEU A 12 -1.31 -6.96 3.88
CA LEU A 12 -1.30 -6.88 2.42
C LEU A 12 -0.55 -8.08 1.84
N HIS A 13 -1.26 -8.88 1.04
CA HIS A 13 -0.68 -9.93 0.21
C HIS A 13 -0.26 -9.36 -1.15
N PHE A 14 0.96 -9.66 -1.59
CA PHE A 14 1.48 -9.24 -2.89
C PHE A 14 2.32 -10.36 -3.51
N GLY A 15 2.36 -10.40 -4.85
CA GLY A 15 3.18 -11.37 -5.58
C GLY A 15 4.57 -10.84 -5.89
N MET A 16 5.60 -11.65 -5.66
CA MET A 16 6.93 -11.36 -6.19
C MET A 16 7.00 -11.67 -7.69
N GLY A 17 7.27 -10.65 -8.51
CA GLY A 17 7.37 -10.78 -9.97
C GLY A 17 6.06 -11.15 -10.67
N ARG A 18 4.92 -11.09 -9.96
CA ARG A 18 3.58 -11.40 -10.49
C ARG A 18 2.52 -10.60 -9.75
N VAL A 19 1.39 -10.37 -10.39
CA VAL A 19 0.23 -9.74 -9.77
C VAL A 19 -0.57 -10.77 -8.97
N LEU A 20 -0.97 -10.41 -7.76
CA LEU A 20 -1.95 -11.15 -6.96
C LEU A 20 -3.18 -10.28 -6.73
N SER A 21 -4.36 -10.87 -6.87
CA SER A 21 -5.61 -10.29 -6.39
C SER A 21 -5.75 -10.49 -4.88
N GLY A 22 -6.30 -9.48 -4.20
CA GLY A 22 -6.54 -9.55 -2.76
C GLY A 22 -7.38 -8.38 -2.27
N LYS A 23 -7.31 -8.14 -0.97
CA LYS A 23 -7.96 -7.01 -0.29
C LYS A 23 -6.92 -6.00 0.17
N PHE A 24 -7.18 -4.72 -0.07
CA PHE A 24 -6.37 -3.65 0.48
C PHE A 24 -6.72 -3.48 1.95
N PRO A 25 -5.75 -3.54 2.88
CA PRO A 25 -6.02 -3.66 4.30
C PRO A 25 -6.36 -2.29 4.92
N GLN A 26 -7.50 -1.75 4.51
CA GLN A 26 -8.06 -0.52 5.03
C GLN A 26 -9.58 -0.58 4.99
N ARG A 27 -10.24 -0.20 6.09
CA ARG A 27 -11.68 -0.36 6.31
C ARG A 27 -12.45 0.95 6.46
N ASN A 28 -11.74 2.09 6.46
CA ASN A 28 -12.33 3.41 6.68
C ASN A 28 -12.77 4.12 5.38
N TYR A 29 -12.86 3.41 4.26
CA TYR A 29 -13.25 3.98 2.96
C TYR A 29 -14.76 3.97 2.76
N PHE A 30 -15.27 4.89 1.93
CA PHE A 30 -16.70 5.00 1.66
C PHE A 30 -17.22 3.80 0.87
N GLY A 31 -18.47 3.42 1.11
CA GLY A 31 -19.13 2.37 0.36
C GLY A 31 -19.93 2.90 -0.83
N PRO A 32 -20.80 2.06 -1.41
CA PRO A 32 -21.75 2.46 -2.45
C PRO A 32 -22.72 3.57 -2.00
N GLN A 33 -22.96 3.71 -0.69
CA GLN A 33 -23.80 4.76 -0.13
C GLN A 33 -22.94 5.98 0.24
N ILE A 34 -23.29 7.14 -0.33
CA ILE A 34 -22.61 8.41 -0.09
C ILE A 34 -22.60 8.72 1.43
N GLY A 35 -21.41 9.05 1.93
CA GLY A 35 -21.22 9.45 3.34
C GLY A 35 -21.25 8.30 4.34
N VAL A 36 -21.30 7.03 3.90
CA VAL A 36 -21.30 5.86 4.79
C VAL A 36 -20.01 5.07 4.62
N ILE A 37 -19.35 4.78 5.74
CA ILE A 37 -18.19 3.91 5.84
C ILE A 37 -18.67 2.53 6.32
N PRO A 38 -18.76 1.52 5.44
CA PRO A 38 -19.32 0.21 5.79
C PRO A 38 -18.33 -0.69 6.55
N GLY A 39 -17.07 -0.28 6.74
CA GLY A 39 -16.06 -1.08 7.42
C GLY A 39 -15.48 -2.22 6.58
N ILE A 40 -15.57 -2.13 5.25
CA ILE A 40 -15.10 -3.17 4.32
C ILE A 40 -13.79 -2.77 3.65
N GLU A 41 -13.02 -3.77 3.26
CA GLU A 41 -11.80 -3.61 2.45
C GLU A 41 -12.13 -3.60 0.96
N TYR A 42 -11.41 -2.79 0.20
CA TYR A 42 -11.50 -2.76 -1.26
C TYR A 42 -10.73 -3.90 -1.91
N ASP A 43 -11.25 -4.36 -3.05
CA ASP A 43 -10.50 -5.20 -3.97
C ASP A 43 -9.25 -4.49 -4.50
N CYS A 44 -8.12 -5.21 -4.53
CA CYS A 44 -6.89 -4.71 -5.10
C CYS A 44 -6.09 -5.77 -5.85
N LEU A 45 -5.20 -5.30 -6.71
CA LEU A 45 -4.13 -6.04 -7.34
C LEU A 45 -2.79 -5.56 -6.77
N ALA A 46 -1.98 -6.46 -6.22
CA ALA A 46 -0.71 -6.10 -5.62
C ALA A 46 0.44 -6.97 -6.14
N SER A 47 1.57 -6.32 -6.42
CA SER A 47 2.79 -6.97 -6.91
C SER A 47 4.02 -6.25 -6.38
N ALA A 48 5.12 -6.97 -6.27
CA ALA A 48 6.38 -6.39 -5.86
C ALA A 48 7.57 -6.99 -6.62
N ALA A 49 8.64 -6.22 -6.72
CA ALA A 49 9.87 -6.64 -7.37
C ALA A 49 11.07 -5.83 -6.86
N TRP A 50 12.25 -6.46 -6.91
CA TRP A 50 13.51 -5.73 -6.86
C TRP A 50 13.73 -5.03 -8.19
N VAL A 51 13.95 -3.71 -8.14
CA VAL A 51 14.28 -2.89 -9.32
C VAL A 51 15.78 -2.98 -9.62
N ASP A 52 16.58 -3.06 -8.56
CA ASP A 52 18.02 -3.25 -8.57
C ASP A 52 18.46 -3.95 -7.26
N GLY A 53 19.76 -4.02 -6.98
CA GLY A 53 20.30 -4.71 -5.81
C GLY A 53 20.02 -4.05 -4.46
N GLN A 54 19.40 -2.86 -4.43
CA GLN A 54 19.16 -2.08 -3.22
C GLN A 54 17.76 -1.43 -3.18
N THR A 55 16.98 -1.52 -4.25
CA THR A 55 15.66 -0.90 -4.37
C THR A 55 14.58 -1.94 -4.60
N PHE A 56 13.58 -1.98 -3.72
CA PHE A 56 12.41 -2.83 -3.80
C PHE A 56 11.16 -1.98 -4.01
N ASN A 57 10.34 -2.33 -5.00
CA ASN A 57 9.08 -1.65 -5.27
C ASN A 57 7.90 -2.57 -4.99
N LEU A 58 6.87 -2.00 -4.37
CA LEU A 58 5.53 -2.55 -4.21
C LEU A 58 4.55 -1.66 -4.98
N GLU A 59 3.79 -2.26 -5.88
CA GLU A 59 2.73 -1.62 -6.65
C GLU A 59 1.37 -2.20 -6.22
N VAL A 60 0.41 -1.34 -5.95
CA VAL A 60 -0.97 -1.68 -5.60
C VAL A 60 -1.93 -0.89 -6.49
N TYR A 61 -2.86 -1.60 -7.12
CA TYR A 61 -3.99 -1.00 -7.81
C TYR A 61 -5.26 -1.36 -7.07
N ILE A 62 -6.01 -0.35 -6.63
CA ILE A 62 -7.37 -0.53 -6.11
C ILE A 62 -8.31 -0.67 -7.30
N THR A 63 -9.09 -1.75 -7.32
CA THR A 63 -9.91 -2.16 -8.46
C THR A 63 -11.38 -2.36 -8.07
N ASP A 64 -11.85 -1.60 -7.09
CA ASP A 64 -13.21 -1.68 -6.54
C ASP A 64 -14.04 -0.46 -6.98
N ILE A 65 -15.07 -0.09 -6.22
CA ILE A 65 -15.95 1.08 -6.45
C ILE A 65 -15.20 2.41 -6.63
N HIS A 66 -13.98 2.51 -6.11
CA HIS A 66 -13.06 3.60 -6.39
C HIS A 66 -11.73 3.05 -6.91
N LEU A 67 -11.18 3.71 -7.92
CA LEU A 67 -9.93 3.28 -8.56
C LEU A 67 -8.77 4.15 -8.09
N GLY A 68 -7.68 3.51 -7.68
CA GLY A 68 -6.50 4.19 -7.19
C GLY A 68 -5.24 3.39 -7.44
N GLY A 69 -4.11 4.08 -7.48
CA GLY A 69 -2.78 3.48 -7.57
C GLY A 69 -1.91 3.90 -6.40
N LEU A 70 -1.15 2.97 -5.86
CA LEU A 70 -0.15 3.21 -4.83
C LEU A 70 1.15 2.53 -5.22
N ARG A 71 2.24 3.28 -5.19
CA ARG A 71 3.60 2.77 -5.28
C ARG A 71 4.34 3.06 -4.00
N ILE A 72 4.98 2.04 -3.45
CA ILE A 72 5.89 2.15 -2.32
C ILE A 72 7.28 1.66 -2.77
N SER A 73 8.27 2.52 -2.67
CA SER A 73 9.67 2.24 -2.97
C SER A 73 10.47 2.19 -1.68
N PHE A 74 11.15 1.07 -1.46
CA PHE A 74 12.06 0.85 -0.34
C PHE A 74 13.48 0.83 -0.89
N ALA A 75 14.34 1.71 -0.38
CA ALA A 75 15.75 1.79 -0.76
C ALA A 75 16.64 1.52 0.45
N PHE A 76 17.58 0.59 0.31
CA PHE A 76 18.49 0.18 1.39
C PHE A 76 19.90 0.70 1.13
N LYS A 77 20.57 1.20 2.17
CA LYS A 77 21.96 1.64 2.08
C LYS A 77 22.69 1.33 3.38
N GLY A 78 23.52 0.29 3.38
CA GLY A 78 24.16 -0.19 4.60
C GLY A 78 23.09 -0.58 5.63
N GLU A 79 23.08 0.10 6.77
CA GLU A 79 22.09 -0.12 7.84
C GLU A 79 20.92 0.88 7.80
N GLU A 80 20.81 1.69 6.73
CA GLU A 80 19.74 2.67 6.52
C GLU A 80 18.67 2.15 5.56
N ILE A 81 17.41 2.54 5.79
CA ILE A 81 16.29 2.35 4.86
C ILE A 81 15.60 3.69 4.59
N GLY A 82 15.29 3.95 3.33
CA GLY A 82 14.37 4.99 2.89
C GLY A 82 13.10 4.36 2.30
N ILE A 83 11.95 4.94 2.61
CA ILE A 83 10.65 4.53 2.11
C ILE A 83 10.01 5.74 1.46
N PHE A 84 9.68 5.65 0.17
CA PHE A 84 8.98 6.68 -0.56
C PHE A 84 7.66 6.14 -1.10
N MET A 85 6.57 6.84 -0.81
CA MET A 85 5.23 6.44 -1.21
C MET A 85 4.61 7.50 -2.11
N THR A 86 4.03 7.06 -3.21
CA THR A 86 3.27 7.92 -4.13
C THR A 86 1.94 7.29 -4.46
N LYS A 87 0.90 8.10 -4.42
CA LYS A 87 -0.45 7.72 -4.84
C LYS A 87 -0.77 8.32 -6.21
N GLN A 88 -1.65 7.66 -6.95
CA GLN A 88 -2.22 8.12 -8.21
C GLN A 88 -3.73 7.95 -8.16
N ALA A 89 -4.46 9.02 -8.45
CA ALA A 89 -5.91 9.13 -8.30
C ALA A 89 -6.42 8.93 -6.85
N GLU A 90 -7.58 9.54 -6.59
CA GLU A 90 -8.39 9.44 -5.36
C GLU A 90 -7.76 9.97 -4.05
N TRP A 91 -8.61 10.56 -3.22
CA TRP A 91 -8.24 11.23 -1.96
C TRP A 91 -8.08 10.22 -0.80
N PHE A 92 -8.64 9.02 -0.92
CA PHE A 92 -8.62 8.02 0.16
C PHE A 92 -7.24 7.37 0.42
N LEU A 93 -6.25 7.62 -0.44
CA LEU A 93 -4.86 7.17 -0.27
C LEU A 93 -3.92 8.26 0.28
N ASP A 94 -4.44 9.39 0.79
CA ASP A 94 -3.62 10.50 1.29
C ASP A 94 -2.60 10.10 2.37
N GLU A 95 -2.94 9.10 3.18
CA GLU A 95 -2.06 8.53 4.22
C GLU A 95 -0.81 7.83 3.65
N TYR A 96 -0.84 7.46 2.37
CA TYR A 96 0.22 6.74 1.67
C TYR A 96 0.96 7.64 0.67
N ASN A 97 1.17 8.92 1.02
CA ASN A 97 1.95 9.86 0.23
C ASN A 97 3.04 10.52 1.08
N GLY A 98 4.31 10.36 0.68
CA GLY A 98 5.42 11.01 1.35
C GLY A 98 6.64 10.13 1.52
N PHE A 99 7.49 10.49 2.49
CA PHE A 99 8.77 9.84 2.75
C PHE A 99 8.91 9.48 4.23
N ALA A 100 9.47 8.30 4.50
CA ALA A 100 9.90 7.85 5.82
C ALA A 100 11.30 7.23 5.73
N GLY A 101 12.01 7.20 6.85
CA GLY A 101 13.35 6.59 6.91
C GLY A 101 13.60 5.94 8.25
N GLY A 102 14.60 5.06 8.29
CA GLY A 102 15.00 4.37 9.50
C GLY A 102 16.42 3.83 9.42
N THR A 103 16.94 3.42 10.56
CA THR A 103 18.22 2.74 10.69
C THR A 103 18.04 1.48 11.52
N ARG A 104 18.85 0.46 11.26
CA ARG A 104 18.89 -0.73 12.11
C ARG A 104 19.41 -0.38 13.50
N LEU A 105 18.72 -0.87 14.54
CA LEU A 105 19.13 -0.77 15.94
C LEU A 105 20.02 -1.95 16.35
#